data_AF-A0A7X8F983-F1
#
_entry.id   AF-A0A7X8F983-F1
#
_cell.length_a   1.000
_cell.length_b   1.000
_cell.length_c   1.000
_cell.angle_alpha   90.00
_cell.angle_beta   90.00
_cell.angle_gamma   90.00
#
_symmetry.space_group_name_H-M   'P 1'
#
loop_
_entity.id
_entity.type
_entity.pdbx_description
1 polymer ?
#
loop_
_entity_poly.entity_id
_entity_poly.type
_entity_poly.pdbx_seq_one_letter_code
_entity_poly.pdbx_strand_id
1 'polypeptide(L)'
;MKQKALLILVLMLIYSALLAVDPWDEPEILTGSMTVMAKVTIDGLPASANDVLAAFVTVNGEEELRGKQNIAVVGDIAGCLILIYTDADAEEINFKVWDDGAQEIVPAYPTIYSEVNGMIGSWPDDLFLIYAGNNLQTVADPLFDPPAGTYHMEQDIMINCSTAGAQIYYTLNGSDPT
;
A
#
# COMPACT_ATOMS: atom_id res chain seq x y z
N MET A 1 49.99 19.32 -27.95
CA MET A 1 49.20 19.61 -26.73
C MET A 1 47.82 18.94 -26.85
N LYS A 2 47.77 17.61 -26.66
CA LYS A 2 46.55 16.76 -26.77
C LYS A 2 46.26 16.04 -25.44
N GLN A 3 46.20 16.79 -24.33
CA GLN A 3 46.00 16.19 -23.00
C GLN A 3 45.00 16.92 -22.09
N LYS A 4 44.22 17.87 -22.63
CA LYS A 4 43.20 18.61 -21.84
C LYS A 4 41.77 18.09 -22.00
N ALA A 5 41.50 17.19 -22.96
CA ALA A 5 40.16 16.63 -23.16
C ALA A 5 39.88 15.38 -22.31
N LEU A 6 40.91 14.68 -21.85
CA LEU A 6 40.75 13.45 -21.06
C LEU A 6 40.41 13.74 -19.58
N LEU A 7 40.77 14.91 -19.05
CA LEU A 7 40.51 15.27 -17.66
C LEU A 7 39.04 15.69 -17.41
N ILE A 8 38.36 16.24 -18.41
CA ILE A 8 36.94 16.64 -18.31
C ILE A 8 36.02 15.44 -18.52
N LEU A 9 36.37 14.52 -19.44
CA LEU A 9 35.61 13.29 -19.65
C LEU A 9 35.70 12.36 -18.42
N VAL A 10 36.86 12.30 -17.77
CA VAL A 10 37.05 11.56 -16.51
C VAL A 10 36.36 12.28 -15.33
N LEU A 11 36.31 13.61 -15.27
CA LEU A 11 35.54 14.34 -14.23
C LEU A 11 34.01 14.18 -14.37
N MET A 12 33.49 14.01 -15.59
CA MET A 12 32.07 13.66 -15.84
C MET A 12 31.74 12.19 -15.55
N LEU A 13 32.74 11.28 -15.65
CA LEU A 13 32.60 9.87 -15.28
C LEU A 13 32.74 9.62 -13.76
N ILE A 14 33.18 10.63 -12.99
CA ILE A 14 33.34 10.57 -11.51
C ILE A 14 32.28 11.41 -10.78
N TYR A 15 31.35 12.06 -11.49
CA TYR A 15 30.08 12.49 -10.89
C TYR A 15 29.19 11.25 -10.78
N SER A 16 29.58 10.41 -9.82
CA SER A 16 28.76 9.50 -9.02
C SER A 16 27.60 8.83 -9.76
N ALA A 17 27.64 7.50 -9.84
CA ALA A 17 26.45 6.67 -9.95
C ALA A 17 25.27 7.40 -9.30
N LEU A 18 24.33 7.87 -10.13
CA LEU A 18 23.13 8.54 -9.67
C LEU A 18 22.43 7.43 -8.87
N LEU A 19 22.61 7.45 -7.54
CA LEU A 19 21.76 6.64 -6.69
C LEU A 19 20.37 7.09 -7.07
N ALA A 20 19.58 6.15 -7.54
CA ALA A 20 18.16 6.36 -7.64
C ALA A 20 17.68 6.90 -6.29
N VAL A 21 17.17 8.12 -6.31
CA VAL A 21 16.52 8.71 -5.15
C VAL A 21 15.03 8.63 -5.43
N ASP A 22 14.23 8.41 -4.39
CA ASP A 22 12.78 8.50 -4.54
C ASP A 22 12.41 9.83 -5.21
N PRO A 23 11.48 9.83 -6.18
CA PRO A 23 11.27 10.97 -7.05
C PRO A 23 10.47 12.12 -6.39
N TRP A 24 10.11 11.97 -5.11
CA TRP A 24 9.22 12.87 -4.42
C TRP A 24 9.98 13.77 -3.45
N ASP A 25 9.54 15.02 -3.35
CA ASP A 25 10.00 15.96 -2.33
C ASP A 25 9.59 15.52 -0.90
N GLU A 26 9.80 16.38 0.09
CA GLU A 26 9.32 16.13 1.45
C GLU A 26 7.81 16.35 1.56
N PRO A 27 7.10 15.60 2.43
CA PRO A 27 5.68 15.80 2.66
C PRO A 27 5.35 17.21 3.15
N GLU A 28 4.18 17.71 2.77
CA GLU A 28 3.62 18.92 3.35
C GLU A 28 3.27 18.69 4.83
N ILE A 29 3.88 19.51 5.70
CA ILE A 29 3.67 19.41 7.15
C ILE A 29 2.42 20.22 7.52
N LEU A 30 1.44 19.52 8.06
CA LEU A 30 0.22 20.11 8.63
C LEU A 30 0.19 19.96 10.15
N THR A 31 -0.83 20.54 10.79
CA THR A 31 -0.91 20.55 12.27
C THR A 31 -1.42 19.24 12.85
N GLY A 32 -2.27 18.54 12.12
CA GLY A 32 -2.78 17.21 12.41
C GLY A 32 -2.12 16.14 11.55
N SER A 33 -2.33 14.89 11.95
CA SER A 33 -1.83 13.73 11.23
C SER A 33 -2.62 12.49 11.58
N MET A 34 -2.46 11.46 10.77
CA MET A 34 -2.88 10.09 11.07
C MET A 34 -1.70 9.13 10.84
N THR A 35 -1.81 7.91 11.34
CA THR A 35 -0.79 6.87 11.15
C THR A 35 -1.38 5.62 10.52
N VAL A 36 -0.60 4.99 9.64
CA VAL A 36 -0.96 3.71 9.02
C VAL A 36 0.20 2.74 9.18
N MET A 37 -0.05 1.62 9.85
CA MET A 37 0.87 0.48 9.88
C MET A 37 0.54 -0.41 8.68
N ALA A 38 1.32 -0.27 7.61
CA ALA A 38 1.04 -0.91 6.33
C ALA A 38 1.96 -2.11 6.07
N LYS A 39 1.41 -3.16 5.46
CA LYS A 39 2.14 -4.17 4.70
C LYS A 39 2.00 -3.84 3.22
N VAL A 40 3.11 -3.85 2.49
CA VAL A 40 3.17 -3.41 1.10
C VAL A 40 3.65 -4.56 0.21
N THR A 41 2.93 -4.77 -0.89
CA THR A 41 3.33 -5.69 -1.97
C THR A 41 3.34 -4.96 -3.30
N ILE A 42 4.24 -5.35 -4.20
CA ILE A 42 4.28 -4.91 -5.60
C ILE A 42 4.00 -6.13 -6.47
N ASP A 43 2.94 -6.06 -7.29
CA ASP A 43 2.49 -7.15 -8.17
C ASP A 43 2.33 -8.52 -7.46
N GLY A 44 1.87 -8.48 -6.20
CA GLY A 44 1.61 -9.67 -5.38
C GLY A 44 2.85 -10.24 -4.68
N LEU A 45 4.03 -9.64 -4.86
CA LEU A 45 5.25 -9.99 -4.13
C LEU A 45 5.53 -8.97 -3.03
N PRO A 46 6.14 -9.35 -1.88
CA PRO A 46 6.57 -8.38 -0.88
C PRO A 46 7.49 -7.32 -1.51
N ALA A 47 7.28 -6.05 -1.16
CA ALA A 47 8.16 -4.97 -1.56
C ALA A 47 9.56 -5.11 -0.94
N SER A 48 10.53 -4.35 -1.46
CA SER A 48 11.93 -4.37 -1.03
C SER A 48 12.24 -3.25 -0.04
N ALA A 49 13.33 -3.40 0.72
CA ALA A 49 13.72 -2.43 1.75
C ALA A 49 14.16 -1.05 1.21
N ASN A 50 14.43 -0.94 -0.09
CA ASN A 50 14.76 0.33 -0.74
C ASN A 50 13.54 1.04 -1.32
N ASP A 51 12.39 0.37 -1.37
CA ASP A 51 11.16 0.96 -1.90
C ASP A 51 10.60 1.99 -0.91
N VAL A 52 9.81 2.93 -1.43
CA VAL A 52 9.19 3.99 -0.62
C VAL A 52 7.69 3.99 -0.83
N LEU A 53 6.93 3.90 0.26
CA LEU A 53 5.49 4.14 0.25
C LEU A 53 5.23 5.63 0.41
N ALA A 54 4.38 6.20 -0.44
CA ALA A 54 3.96 7.60 -0.39
C ALA A 54 2.44 7.73 -0.40
N ALA A 55 1.93 8.72 0.33
CA ALA A 55 0.52 9.05 0.50
C ALA A 55 0.25 10.46 -0.02
N PHE A 56 -0.76 10.60 -0.87
CA PHE A 56 -1.13 11.84 -1.55
C PHE A 56 -2.58 12.22 -1.28
N VAL A 57 -2.86 13.51 -1.18
CA VAL A 57 -4.22 14.07 -1.19
C VAL A 57 -4.32 15.04 -2.35
N THR A 58 -5.45 15.06 -3.06
CA THR A 58 -5.68 16.05 -4.12
C THR A 58 -6.38 17.27 -3.55
N VAL A 59 -5.72 18.42 -3.56
CA VAL A 59 -6.28 19.70 -3.11
C VAL A 59 -6.35 20.65 -4.30
N ASN A 60 -7.55 21.16 -4.59
CA ASN A 60 -7.80 22.06 -5.73
C ASN A 60 -7.33 21.51 -7.10
N GLY A 61 -7.25 20.18 -7.24
CA GLY A 61 -6.82 19.52 -8.48
C GLY A 61 -5.31 19.27 -8.59
N GLU A 62 -4.53 19.62 -7.56
CA GLU A 62 -3.10 19.31 -7.47
C GLU A 62 -2.85 18.24 -6.42
N GLU A 63 -1.95 17.30 -6.68
CA GLU A 63 -1.56 16.27 -5.71
C GLU A 63 -0.54 16.84 -4.72
N GLU A 64 -0.87 16.79 -3.45
CA GLU A 64 0.02 17.12 -2.34
C GLU A 64 0.54 15.82 -1.71
N LEU A 65 1.84 15.70 -1.55
CA LEU A 65 2.44 14.62 -0.78
C LEU A 65 2.17 14.88 0.71
N ARG A 66 1.41 14.00 1.36
CA ARG A 66 1.05 14.12 2.78
C ARG A 66 1.82 13.17 3.69
N GLY A 67 2.52 12.18 3.15
CA GLY A 67 3.42 11.31 3.90
C GLY A 67 4.28 10.46 2.98
N LYS A 68 5.49 10.12 3.41
CA LYS A 68 6.31 9.08 2.77
C LYS A 68 7.14 8.33 3.79
N GLN A 69 7.43 7.06 3.51
CA GLN A 69 8.23 6.22 4.40
C GLN A 69 8.94 5.11 3.62
N ASN A 70 10.19 4.82 4.00
CA ASN A 70 10.93 3.67 3.49
C ASN A 70 10.29 2.36 3.98
N ILE A 71 10.27 1.37 3.11
CA ILE A 71 9.78 0.04 3.45
C ILE A 71 10.83 -0.70 4.29
N ALA A 72 10.39 -1.32 5.38
CA ALA A 72 11.18 -2.23 6.19
C ALA A 72 10.76 -3.68 5.92
N VAL A 73 11.71 -4.60 5.89
CA VAL A 73 11.44 -6.03 5.70
C VAL A 73 11.80 -6.79 6.97
N VAL A 74 10.80 -7.45 7.56
CA VAL A 74 10.94 -8.29 8.76
C VAL A 74 10.32 -9.66 8.48
N GLY A 75 11.16 -10.67 8.24
CA GLY A 75 10.70 -11.97 7.75
C GLY A 75 10.07 -11.83 6.36
N ASP A 76 8.86 -12.37 6.19
CA ASP A 76 8.10 -12.30 4.93
C ASP A 76 7.20 -11.05 4.82
N ILE A 77 7.35 -10.10 5.76
CA ILE A 77 6.55 -8.89 5.81
C ILE A 77 7.43 -7.71 5.37
N ALA A 78 7.08 -7.14 4.22
CA ALA A 78 7.55 -5.83 3.78
C ALA A 78 6.48 -4.80 4.15
N GLY A 79 6.85 -3.76 4.89
CA GLY A 79 5.89 -2.78 5.38
C GLY A 79 6.53 -1.60 6.11
N CYS A 80 5.70 -0.66 6.55
CA CYS A 80 6.17 0.50 7.29
C CYS A 80 5.06 1.13 8.13
N LEU A 81 5.45 1.87 9.18
CA LEU A 81 4.59 2.85 9.82
C LEU A 81 4.75 4.19 9.11
N ILE A 82 3.74 4.59 8.34
CA ILE A 82 3.71 5.88 7.65
C ILE A 82 2.89 6.89 8.47
N LEU A 83 3.45 8.10 8.64
CA LEU A 83 2.74 9.26 9.18
C LEU A 83 2.22 10.08 8.00
N ILE A 84 0.94 10.45 8.03
CA ILE A 84 0.27 11.19 6.96
C ILE A 84 -0.31 12.47 7.56
N TYR A 85 0.14 13.64 7.11
CA TYR A 85 -0.31 14.94 7.57
C TYR A 85 -1.70 15.29 7.03
N THR A 86 -2.61 15.67 7.91
CA THR A 86 -4.00 16.00 7.59
C THR A 86 -4.61 16.84 8.71
N ASP A 87 -5.29 17.94 8.33
CA ASP A 87 -6.01 18.83 9.24
C ASP A 87 -7.53 18.64 9.17
N ALA A 88 -8.00 17.72 8.31
CA ALA A 88 -9.42 17.49 8.05
C ALA A 88 -9.73 16.00 7.92
N ASP A 89 -10.88 15.59 8.44
CA ASP A 89 -11.40 14.24 8.21
C ASP A 89 -11.95 14.12 6.78
N ALA A 90 -11.99 12.88 6.27
CA ALA A 90 -12.58 12.50 5.00
C ALA A 90 -11.89 13.10 3.74
N GLU A 91 -10.62 13.48 3.82
CA GLU A 91 -9.78 13.67 2.63
C GLU A 91 -9.47 12.30 2.03
N GLU A 92 -9.62 12.14 0.71
CA GLU A 92 -9.23 10.89 0.04
C GLU A 92 -7.71 10.82 -0.10
N ILE A 93 -7.11 9.78 0.48
CA ILE A 93 -5.68 9.49 0.44
C ILE A 93 -5.41 8.41 -0.61
N ASN A 94 -4.57 8.77 -1.58
CA ASN A 94 -4.08 7.91 -2.64
C ASN A 94 -2.65 7.46 -2.33
N PHE A 95 -2.36 6.17 -2.52
CA PHE A 95 -1.02 5.64 -2.30
C PHE A 95 -0.28 5.42 -3.62
N LYS A 96 1.04 5.59 -3.57
CA LYS A 96 1.98 5.19 -4.63
C LYS A 96 3.20 4.56 -3.97
N VAL A 97 3.86 3.66 -4.68
CA VAL A 97 5.14 3.06 -4.27
C VAL A 97 6.21 3.44 -5.28
N TRP A 98 7.33 3.94 -4.80
CA TRP A 98 8.55 4.00 -5.60
C TRP A 98 9.21 2.62 -5.53
N ASP A 99 9.23 1.92 -6.66
CA ASP A 99 9.97 0.67 -6.82
C ASP A 99 11.41 1.01 -7.21
N ASP A 100 12.34 0.86 -6.27
CA ASP A 100 13.76 1.15 -6.49
C ASP A 100 14.41 0.09 -7.39
N GLY A 101 13.91 -1.14 -7.41
CA GLY A 101 14.42 -2.18 -8.30
C GLY A 101 14.11 -1.90 -9.77
N ALA A 102 12.88 -1.44 -10.04
CA ALA A 102 12.37 -1.16 -11.37
C ALA A 102 12.53 0.32 -11.79
N GLN A 103 12.87 1.22 -10.86
CA GLN A 103 13.00 2.66 -11.10
C GLN A 103 11.70 3.30 -11.59
N GLU A 104 10.58 2.92 -10.98
CA GLU A 104 9.26 3.38 -11.41
C GLU A 104 8.34 3.72 -10.24
N ILE A 105 7.41 4.65 -10.51
CA ILE A 105 6.31 4.93 -9.62
C ILE A 105 5.17 3.98 -9.97
N VAL A 106 4.80 3.15 -9.01
CA VAL A 106 3.72 2.18 -9.13
C VAL A 106 2.50 2.71 -8.35
N PRO A 107 1.32 2.89 -8.99
CA PRO A 107 0.09 3.18 -8.28
C PRO A 107 -0.25 2.08 -7.27
N ALA A 108 -0.80 2.47 -6.12
CA ALA A 108 -1.13 1.52 -5.05
C ALA A 108 -2.56 1.70 -4.52
N TYR A 109 -3.14 0.58 -4.09
CA TYR A 109 -4.53 0.46 -3.66
C TYR A 109 -4.61 -0.30 -2.34
N PRO A 110 -5.71 -0.16 -1.57
CA PRO A 110 -6.85 0.72 -1.81
C PRO A 110 -6.55 2.18 -1.44
N THR A 111 -7.47 3.10 -1.78
CA THR A 111 -7.49 4.43 -1.17
C THR A 111 -8.10 4.34 0.24
N ILE A 112 -7.78 5.31 1.09
CA ILE A 112 -8.40 5.46 2.41
C ILE A 112 -8.91 6.90 2.57
N TYR A 113 -9.70 7.13 3.60
CA TYR A 113 -10.08 8.48 4.02
C TYR A 113 -9.30 8.89 5.25
N SER A 114 -8.91 10.16 5.31
CA SER A 114 -8.22 10.71 6.48
C SER A 114 -9.12 10.74 7.71
N GLU A 115 -8.52 10.52 8.87
CA GLU A 115 -9.11 10.77 10.18
C GLU A 115 -8.05 11.45 11.06
N VAL A 116 -8.29 12.67 11.53
CA VAL A 116 -7.31 13.43 12.30
C VAL A 116 -7.04 12.73 13.63
N ASN A 117 -5.77 12.46 13.93
CA ASN A 117 -5.28 11.60 15.02
C ASN A 117 -5.66 10.12 14.87
N GLY A 118 -6.16 9.70 13.71
CA GLY A 118 -6.51 8.33 13.41
C GLY A 118 -5.30 7.39 13.34
N MET A 119 -5.57 6.11 13.59
CA MET A 119 -4.60 5.03 13.47
C MET A 119 -5.23 3.85 12.74
N ILE A 120 -4.58 3.39 11.67
CA ILE A 120 -4.99 2.20 10.93
C ILE A 120 -3.92 1.13 11.07
N GLY A 121 -4.34 -0.06 11.49
CA GLY A 121 -3.51 -1.23 11.65
C GLY A 121 -2.56 -1.18 12.85
N SER A 122 -1.96 -2.32 13.16
CA SER A 122 -0.99 -2.53 14.22
C SER A 122 -0.06 -3.70 13.90
N TRP A 123 1.19 -3.61 14.34
CA TRP A 123 2.18 -4.68 14.16
C TRP A 123 2.08 -5.73 15.29
N PRO A 124 2.27 -7.04 15.00
CA PRO A 124 2.40 -7.67 13.68
C PRO A 124 1.07 -8.19 13.09
N ASP A 125 0.01 -8.23 13.90
CA ASP A 125 -1.15 -9.09 13.64
C ASP A 125 -2.24 -8.44 12.79
N ASP A 126 -2.27 -7.11 12.69
CA ASP A 126 -3.35 -6.35 12.01
C ASP A 126 -2.76 -5.28 11.08
N LEU A 127 -2.04 -5.69 10.04
CA LEU A 127 -1.41 -4.76 9.10
C LEU A 127 -2.40 -4.33 8.02
N PHE A 128 -2.42 -3.03 7.71
CA PHE A 128 -3.17 -2.54 6.56
C PHE A 128 -2.51 -2.96 5.25
N LEU A 129 -3.22 -3.66 4.38
CA LEU A 129 -2.65 -4.21 3.14
C LEU A 129 -2.70 -3.16 2.02
N ILE A 130 -1.53 -2.79 1.51
CA ILE A 130 -1.37 -1.92 0.35
C ILE A 130 -0.76 -2.72 -0.81
N TYR A 131 -1.48 -2.74 -1.92
CA TYR A 131 -1.12 -3.45 -3.14
C TYR A 131 -0.74 -2.44 -4.22
N ALA A 132 0.56 -2.35 -4.50
CA ALA A 132 1.08 -1.64 -5.66
C ALA A 132 1.05 -2.54 -6.90
N GLY A 133 0.72 -1.95 -8.04
CA GLY A 133 0.76 -2.62 -9.35
C GLY A 133 -0.59 -3.16 -9.79
N ASN A 134 -0.56 -3.99 -10.84
CA ASN A 134 -1.77 -4.41 -11.56
C ASN A 134 -2.29 -5.77 -11.08
N ASN A 135 -1.55 -6.49 -10.24
CA ASN A 135 -2.00 -7.75 -9.64
C ASN A 135 -2.71 -7.53 -8.30
N LEU A 136 -3.85 -6.84 -8.35
CA LEU A 136 -4.80 -6.85 -7.23
C LEU A 136 -5.38 -8.27 -7.12
N GLN A 137 -4.87 -9.08 -6.19
CA GLN A 137 -5.51 -10.36 -5.87
C GLN A 137 -6.78 -10.09 -5.08
N THR A 138 -7.90 -10.01 -5.78
CA THR A 138 -9.22 -10.04 -5.14
C THR A 138 -9.60 -11.47 -4.79
N VAL A 139 -10.09 -11.67 -3.57
CA VAL A 139 -10.72 -12.93 -3.19
C VAL A 139 -12.14 -12.92 -3.76
N ALA A 140 -12.57 -14.03 -4.36
CA ALA A 140 -13.92 -14.16 -4.88
C ALA A 140 -14.94 -14.22 -3.74
N ASP A 141 -16.12 -13.63 -3.94
CA ASP A 141 -17.22 -13.70 -2.99
C ASP A 141 -17.57 -15.17 -2.67
N PRO A 142 -17.80 -15.52 -1.38
CA PRO A 142 -18.33 -16.83 -1.03
C PRO A 142 -19.71 -17.04 -1.66
N LEU A 143 -19.92 -18.18 -2.30
CA LEU A 143 -21.20 -18.56 -2.90
C LEU A 143 -21.92 -19.59 -2.04
N PHE A 144 -23.19 -19.32 -1.76
CA PHE A 144 -24.08 -20.21 -1.02
C PHE A 144 -24.89 -21.09 -1.97
N ASP A 145 -24.97 -22.39 -1.67
CA ASP A 145 -25.89 -23.33 -2.29
C ASP A 145 -26.63 -24.12 -1.19
N PRO A 146 -27.96 -24.02 -1.08
CA PRO A 146 -28.85 -23.22 -1.91
C PRO A 146 -28.68 -21.70 -1.67
N PRO A 147 -29.05 -20.84 -2.65
CA PRO A 147 -28.95 -19.38 -2.50
C PRO A 147 -29.75 -18.82 -1.33
N ALA A 148 -29.49 -17.58 -0.92
CA ALA A 148 -30.25 -16.95 0.15
C ALA A 148 -31.77 -16.95 -0.12
N GLY A 149 -32.57 -17.36 0.86
CA GLY A 149 -34.03 -17.45 0.71
C GLY A 149 -34.74 -17.97 1.95
N THR A 150 -36.07 -18.01 1.90
CA THR A 150 -36.92 -18.61 2.93
C THR A 150 -37.16 -20.07 2.60
N TYR A 151 -36.77 -20.95 3.51
CA TYR A 151 -36.99 -22.39 3.38
C TYR A 151 -38.00 -22.85 4.43
N HIS A 152 -38.97 -23.66 4.00
CA HIS A 152 -39.99 -24.24 4.88
C HIS A 152 -39.57 -25.57 5.51
N MET A 153 -38.40 -26.07 5.13
CA MET A 153 -37.77 -27.29 5.63
C MET A 153 -36.27 -27.01 5.85
N GLU A 154 -35.62 -27.80 6.70
CA GLU A 154 -34.17 -27.72 6.91
C GLU A 154 -33.41 -27.89 5.58
N GLN A 155 -32.33 -27.13 5.41
CA GLN A 155 -31.46 -27.17 4.23
C GLN A 155 -30.04 -27.51 4.66
N ASP A 156 -29.38 -28.35 3.87
CA ASP A 156 -27.92 -28.49 3.92
C ASP A 156 -27.31 -27.35 3.10
N ILE A 157 -26.48 -26.52 3.75
CA ILE A 157 -25.83 -25.37 3.11
C ILE A 157 -24.39 -25.72 2.76
N MET A 158 -24.03 -25.50 1.50
CA MET A 158 -22.64 -25.49 1.04
C MET A 158 -22.22 -24.04 0.79
N ILE A 159 -21.03 -23.67 1.29
CA ILE A 159 -20.38 -22.39 1.00
C ILE A 159 -19.06 -22.70 0.30
N ASN A 160 -18.84 -22.12 -0.89
CA ASN A 160 -17.58 -22.26 -1.61
C ASN A 160 -16.99 -20.90 -1.99
N CYS A 161 -15.69 -20.87 -2.25
CA CYS A 161 -14.99 -19.72 -2.80
C CYS A 161 -14.06 -20.23 -3.91
N SER A 162 -14.05 -19.55 -5.06
CA SER A 162 -13.20 -19.96 -6.19
C SER A 162 -11.73 -19.55 -6.02
N THR A 163 -11.41 -18.69 -5.05
CA THR A 163 -10.03 -18.30 -4.73
C THR A 163 -9.37 -19.41 -3.91
N ALA A 164 -8.36 -20.04 -4.51
CA ALA A 164 -7.59 -21.08 -3.84
C ALA A 164 -6.93 -20.55 -2.56
N GLY A 165 -7.09 -21.27 -1.44
CA GLY A 165 -6.53 -20.89 -0.15
C GLY A 165 -7.35 -19.87 0.64
N ALA A 166 -8.46 -19.36 0.10
CA ALA A 166 -9.38 -18.50 0.84
C ALA A 166 -9.96 -19.23 2.05
N GLN A 167 -10.00 -18.54 3.20
CA GLN A 167 -10.65 -19.02 4.41
C GLN A 167 -12.06 -18.45 4.47
N ILE A 168 -13.04 -19.32 4.71
CA ILE A 168 -14.45 -18.95 4.82
C ILE A 168 -14.83 -19.03 6.29
N TYR A 169 -15.26 -17.91 6.86
CA TYR A 169 -15.78 -17.79 8.21
C TYR A 169 -17.28 -17.53 8.14
N TYR A 170 -18.08 -18.20 8.97
CA TYR A 170 -19.54 -18.05 8.96
C TYR A 170 -20.12 -18.01 10.37
N THR A 171 -21.34 -17.45 10.48
CA THR A 171 -22.11 -17.35 11.71
C THR A 171 -23.55 -17.76 11.45
N LEU A 172 -24.19 -18.37 12.44
CA LEU A 172 -25.61 -18.75 12.39
C LEU A 172 -26.49 -17.86 13.28
N ASN A 173 -25.89 -17.07 14.15
CA ASN A 173 -26.58 -16.27 15.16
C ASN A 173 -26.39 -14.75 14.98
N GLY A 174 -25.65 -14.34 13.94
CA GLY A 174 -25.37 -12.94 13.64
C GLY A 174 -24.22 -12.33 14.43
N SER A 175 -23.50 -13.09 15.27
CA SER A 175 -22.22 -12.61 15.85
C SER A 175 -21.09 -12.68 14.83
N ASP A 176 -19.98 -11.98 15.09
CA ASP A 176 -18.78 -12.06 14.25
C ASP A 176 -18.33 -13.52 14.06
N PRO A 177 -18.03 -13.94 12.83
CA PRO A 177 -17.63 -15.31 12.54
C PRO A 177 -16.15 -15.54 12.95
N THR A 178 -15.84 -16.74 13.44
CA THR A 178 -14.50 -17.13 13.95
C THR A 178 -13.99 -18.40 13.29
#